data_AF-A0A916B2H5-F1
#
_entry.id   AF-A0A916B2H5-F1
#
_cell.length_a   1.000
_cell.length_b   1.000
_cell.length_c   1.000
_cell.angle_alpha   90.00
_cell.angle_beta   90.00
_cell.angle_gamma   90.00
#
_symmetry.space_group_name_H-M   'P 1'
#
loop_
_entity.id
_entity.type
_entity.pdbx_description
1 polymer ?
#
loop_
_entity_poly.entity_id
_entity_poly.type
_entity_poly.pdbx_seq_one_letter_code
_entity_poly.pdbx_strand_id
1 'polypeptide(L)' 'MQKIFLPALLLSVFIFIAGCATGTWNPNKDQSEWAQDHADCEEIIRAGIRENPVTYNAVDEVKLIRSCMEKKGWQKK' A
#
# COMPACT_ATOMS: atom_id res chain seq x y z
N MET A 1 -15.88 1.59 40.71
CA MET A 1 -15.60 0.32 40.01
C MET A 1 -15.58 0.58 38.52
N GLN A 2 -14.40 0.46 37.90
CA GLN A 2 -14.11 -0.04 36.54
C GLN A 2 -15.24 0.07 35.49
N LYS A 3 -15.04 0.70 34.32
CA LYS A 3 -14.10 0.25 33.28
C LYS A 3 -13.84 1.37 32.26
N ILE A 4 -12.58 1.77 32.18
CA ILE A 4 -11.87 2.21 30.98
C ILE A 4 -12.43 1.48 29.76
N PHE A 5 -12.87 2.16 28.69
CA PHE A 5 -12.84 1.65 27.31
C PHE A 5 -13.58 2.64 26.40
N LEU A 6 -12.92 3.72 25.97
CA LEU A 6 -13.24 4.39 24.70
C LEU A 6 -12.23 5.47 24.22
N PRO A 7 -10.92 5.44 24.51
CA PRO A 7 -9.97 6.17 23.66
C PRO A 7 -9.62 5.38 22.37
N ALA A 8 -10.24 4.21 22.14
CA ALA A 8 -9.92 3.33 21.01
C ALA A 8 -10.31 3.88 19.63
N LEU A 9 -11.05 4.99 19.56
CA LEU A 9 -11.43 5.59 18.27
C LEU A 9 -10.36 6.52 17.67
N LEU A 10 -9.33 6.86 18.46
CA LEU A 10 -8.18 7.67 18.00
C LEU A 10 -6.98 6.81 17.58
N LEU A 11 -7.13 5.49 17.59
CA LEU A 11 -6.07 4.50 17.33
C LEU A 11 -6.21 3.74 16.02
N SER A 12 -6.98 4.27 15.05
CA SER A 12 -6.70 4.02 13.61
C SER A 12 -5.59 4.93 13.08
N VAL A 13 -4.66 5.27 13.99
CA VAL A 13 -3.25 5.55 13.76
C VAL A 13 -2.80 4.87 12.48
N PHE A 14 -2.52 5.67 11.46
CA PHE A 14 -1.20 5.76 10.81
C PHE A 14 -0.41 4.46 10.57
N ILE A 15 -1.05 3.31 10.44
CA ILE A 15 -0.39 2.08 9.98
C ILE A 15 -0.46 2.09 8.46
N PHE A 16 0.23 3.04 7.84
CA PHE A 16 0.86 2.91 6.51
C PHE A 16 1.99 3.92 6.40
N ILE A 17 2.76 4.10 7.49
CA ILE A 17 4.15 4.57 7.38
C ILE A 17 4.99 3.36 6.94
N ALA A 18 4.71 2.82 5.76
CA ALA A 18 5.55 1.84 5.10
C ALA A 18 6.52 2.59 4.16
N GLY A 19 7.46 3.31 4.77
CA GLY A 19 8.70 3.71 4.13
C GLY A 19 8.83 5.20 3.78
N CYS A 20 9.49 5.95 4.67
CA CYS A 20 10.17 7.23 4.36
C CYS A 20 11.38 7.07 3.40
N ALA A 21 11.34 6.03 2.56
CA ALA A 21 12.23 5.81 1.43
C ALA A 21 11.37 5.04 0.43
N THR A 22 10.79 5.76 -0.52
CA THR A 22 10.20 5.11 -1.68
C THR A 22 11.29 4.25 -2.30
N GLY A 23 11.10 2.92 -2.20
CA GLY A 23 12.04 1.94 -2.78
C GLY A 23 12.08 2.00 -4.30
N THR A 24 11.30 2.91 -4.89
CA THR A 24 11.19 3.17 -6.30
C THR A 24 11.28 4.67 -6.62
N TRP A 25 11.75 4.98 -7.82
CA TRP A 25 12.00 6.32 -8.36
C TRP A 25 11.33 6.44 -9.75
N ASN A 26 10.89 7.64 -10.14
CA ASN A 26 10.37 7.90 -11.48
C ASN A 26 10.89 9.27 -11.97
N PRO A 27 11.61 9.35 -13.11
CA PRO A 27 12.15 10.61 -13.62
C PRO A 27 11.10 11.60 -14.11
N ASN A 28 9.88 11.13 -14.39
CA ASN A 28 8.83 11.92 -15.02
C ASN A 28 7.69 12.26 -14.05
N LYS A 29 7.81 11.85 -12.78
CA LYS A 29 6.76 12.04 -11.77
C LYS A 29 7.37 12.52 -10.46
N ASP A 30 6.64 13.40 -9.79
CA ASP A 30 7.07 13.89 -8.50
C ASP A 30 6.91 12.82 -7.42
N GLN A 31 7.76 12.88 -6.40
CA GLN A 31 7.71 11.92 -5.30
C GLN A 31 6.37 11.96 -4.54
N SER A 32 5.64 13.08 -4.62
CA SER A 32 4.28 13.25 -4.08
C SER A 32 3.23 12.39 -4.82
N GLU A 33 3.40 12.14 -6.12
CA GLU A 33 2.50 11.29 -6.91
C GLU A 33 2.65 9.81 -6.56
N TRP A 34 3.77 9.42 -5.95
CA TRP A 34 4.05 8.05 -5.57
C TRP A 34 2.97 7.48 -4.65
N ALA A 35 2.54 8.25 -3.65
CA ALA A 35 1.58 7.80 -2.66
C ALA A 35 0.22 7.49 -3.31
N GLN A 36 -0.18 8.32 -4.28
CA GLN A 36 -1.42 8.12 -5.03
C GLN A 36 -1.33 6.89 -5.92
N ASP A 37 -0.26 6.77 -6.71
CA ASP A 37 -0.05 5.61 -7.57
C ASP A 37 0.05 4.29 -6.78
N HIS A 38 0.68 4.33 -5.60
CA HIS A 38 0.79 3.18 -4.71
C HIS A 38 -0.57 2.78 -4.14
N ALA A 39 -1.38 3.76 -3.71
CA ALA A 39 -2.73 3.51 -3.21
C ALA A 39 -3.63 2.92 -4.31
N ASP A 40 -3.58 3.46 -5.53
CA ASP A 40 -4.31 2.90 -6.68
C ASP A 40 -3.93 1.44 -6.93
N CYS A 41 -2.61 1.14 -6.92
CA CYS A 41 -2.10 -0.21 -7.12
C CYS A 41 -2.53 -1.16 -5.99
N GLU A 42 -2.48 -0.71 -4.74
CA GLU A 42 -3.01 -1.48 -3.60
C GLU A 42 -4.49 -1.81 -3.78
N GLU A 43 -5.31 -0.83 -4.15
CA GLU A 43 -6.74 -1.02 -4.33
C GLU A 43 -7.06 -2.04 -5.43
N ILE A 44 -6.43 -1.90 -6.60
CA ILE A 44 -6.63 -2.80 -7.74
C ILE A 44 -6.24 -4.23 -7.37
N ILE A 45 -5.07 -4.42 -6.74
CA ILE A 45 -4.58 -5.75 -6.38
C ILE A 45 -5.46 -6.36 -5.28
N ARG A 46 -5.83 -5.60 -4.24
CA ARG A 46 -6.72 -6.10 -3.19
C ARG A 46 -8.13 -6.39 -3.69
N ALA A 47 -8.64 -5.63 -4.67
CA ALA A 47 -9.90 -5.94 -5.34
C ALA A 47 -9.82 -7.29 -6.06
N GLY A 48 -8.76 -7.53 -6.86
CA GLY A 48 -8.56 -8.82 -7.52
C GLY A 48 -8.38 -10.00 -6.56
N ILE A 49 -7.69 -9.79 -5.43
CA ILE A 49 -7.57 -10.80 -4.36
C ILE A 49 -8.92 -11.10 -3.71
N ARG A 50 -9.74 -10.08 -3.44
CA ARG A 50 -11.10 -10.29 -2.88
C ARG A 50 -11.98 -11.13 -3.81
N GLU A 51 -11.84 -10.94 -5.12
CA GLU A 51 -12.58 -11.72 -6.13
C GLU A 51 -12.06 -13.16 -6.24
N ASN A 52 -10.76 -13.40 -6.03
CA ASN A 52 -10.15 -14.72 -6.09
C ASN A 52 -9.18 -14.96 -4.91
N PRO A 53 -9.69 -15.23 -3.70
CA PRO A 53 -8.88 -15.24 -2.46
C PRO A 53 -7.98 -16.47 -2.30
N VAL A 54 -8.19 -17.53 -3.08
CA VAL A 54 -7.51 -18.83 -2.92
C VAL A 54 -6.07 -18.80 -3.47
N THR A 55 -5.71 -17.79 -4.27
CA THR A 55 -4.45 -17.77 -5.04
C THR A 55 -3.37 -16.84 -4.51
N TYR A 56 -3.60 -16.08 -3.44
CA TYR A 56 -2.68 -15.00 -3.05
C TYR A 56 -2.29 -15.02 -1.58
N ASN A 57 -0.98 -15.04 -1.32
CA ASN A 57 -0.42 -14.75 0.01
C ASN A 57 0.08 -13.28 0.07
N ALA A 58 0.42 -12.81 1.28
CA ALA A 58 0.92 -11.44 1.48
C ALA A 58 2.23 -11.13 0.74
N VAL A 59 3.06 -12.15 0.45
CA VAL A 59 4.29 -11.99 -0.35
C VAL A 59 3.96 -11.73 -1.82
N ASP A 60 2.88 -12.32 -2.32
CA ASP A 60 2.40 -12.13 -3.68
C ASP A 60 1.73 -10.76 -3.85
N GLU A 61 1.00 -10.28 -2.84
CA GLU A 61 0.41 -8.92 -2.84
C GLU A 61 1.49 -7.84 -3.04
N VAL A 62 2.59 -7.89 -2.28
CA VAL A 62 3.69 -6.92 -2.39
C VAL A 62 4.37 -6.97 -3.76
N LYS A 63 4.55 -8.18 -4.34
CA LYS A 63 5.12 -8.33 -5.69
C LYS A 63 4.20 -7.75 -6.76
N LEU A 64 2.89 -7.94 -6.62
CA LEU A 64 1.90 -7.43 -7.55
C LEU A 64 1.78 -5.90 -7.50
N ILE A 65 1.74 -5.33 -6.29
CA ILE A 65 1.75 -3.86 -6.11
C ILE A 65 3.01 -3.28 -6.75
N ARG A 66 4.18 -3.90 -6.50
CA ARG A 66 5.43 -3.49 -7.13
C ARG A 66 5.39 -3.57 -8.65
N SER A 67 4.88 -4.65 -9.22
CA SER A 67 4.73 -4.79 -10.68
C SER A 67 3.78 -3.73 -11.25
N CYS A 68 2.72 -3.37 -10.51
CA CYS A 68 1.83 -2.27 -10.87
C CYS A 68 2.56 -0.92 -10.87
N MET A 69 3.38 -0.66 -9.84
CA MET A 69 4.21 0.55 -9.77
C MET A 69 5.22 0.61 -10.92
N GLU A 70 5.88 -0.51 -11.25
CA GLU A 70 6.79 -0.62 -12.41
C GLU A 70 6.09 -0.29 -13.73
N LYS A 71 4.84 -0.75 -13.93
CA LYS A 71 4.02 -0.40 -15.11
C LYS A 71 3.65 1.09 -15.16
N LYS A 72 3.49 1.74 -14.01
CA LYS A 72 3.29 3.19 -13.90
C LYS A 72 4.59 4.00 -14.06
N GLY A 73 5.72 3.33 -14.33
CA GLY A 73 7.01 3.96 -14.60
C GLY A 73 7.90 4.13 -13.36
N TRP A 74 7.48 3.62 -12.20
CA TRP A 74 8.30 3.62 -10.98
C TRP A 74 9.32 2.49 -11.02
N GLN A 75 10.59 2.84 -11.09
CA GLN A 75 11.71 1.90 -11.15
C GLN A 75 12.29 1.66 -9.77
N LYS A 76 12.79 0.46 -9.47
CA LYS A 76 13.57 0.25 -8.25
C LYS A 76 14.79 1.18 -8.24
N LYS A 77 15.11 1.71 -7.07
CA LYS A 77 16.43 2.32 -6.83
C LYS A 77 17.53 1.27 -6.84
#